data_AF-A0A176Y8I0-F1
#
_entry.id   AF-A0A176Y8I0-F1
#
_cell.length_a   1.000
_cell.length_b   1.000
_cell.length_c   1.000
_cell.angle_alpha   90.00
_cell.angle_beta   90.00
_cell.angle_gamma   90.00
#
_symmetry.space_group_name_H-M   'P 1'
#
loop_
_entity.id
_entity.type
_entity.pdbx_description
1 polymer ?
#
loop_
_entity_poly.entity_id
_entity_poly.type
_entity_poly.pdbx_seq_one_letter_code
_entity_poly.pdbx_strand_id
1 'polypeptide(L)'
;MSYDLTQLGWNAFQDLACAVTAEVLKRPVQMFLGSNDGGRDGAFLGTWNGDSGETAKSTIQCIGKPGANLTLAALQDELPKAATLAKQGLAEDYVIMTNGGVSGEADAQICKAFEAAGVKTCRVLGGSWIEQQLAENAKLRMLIPRGVWDW
;
A
#
# COMPACT_ATOMS: atom_id res chain seq x y z
N MET A 1 8.46 5.12 21.04
CA MET A 1 7.19 4.36 20.93
C MET A 1 7.37 3.44 19.73
N SER A 2 7.17 2.13 19.89
CA SER A 2 7.39 1.15 18.82
C SER A 2 6.05 0.54 18.47
N TYR A 3 5.67 0.55 17.19
CA TYR A 3 4.49 -0.13 16.68
C TYR A 3 4.97 -1.42 16.01
N ASP A 4 4.67 -2.59 16.55
CA ASP A 4 5.16 -3.85 15.98
C ASP A 4 4.16 -4.42 14.97
N LEU A 5 4.17 -3.95 13.73
CA LEU A 5 3.16 -4.34 12.72
C LEU A 5 3.01 -5.87 12.49
N THR A 6 3.93 -6.70 13.02
CA THR A 6 3.83 -8.15 13.02
C THR A 6 2.72 -8.74 13.91
N GLN A 7 2.25 -8.01 14.93
CA GLN A 7 1.15 -8.48 15.79
C GLN A 7 -0.24 -8.21 15.19
N LEU A 8 -0.32 -7.44 14.09
CA LEU A 8 -1.58 -7.14 13.43
C LEU A 8 -2.06 -8.35 12.61
N GLY A 9 -3.27 -8.81 12.90
CA GLY A 9 -3.99 -9.72 12.02
C GLY A 9 -4.23 -9.09 10.64
N TRP A 10 -4.40 -9.93 9.60
CA TRP A 10 -4.48 -9.48 8.20
C TRP A 10 -5.51 -8.38 7.96
N ASN A 11 -6.75 -8.55 8.44
CA ASN A 11 -7.81 -7.55 8.27
C ASN A 11 -7.46 -6.23 8.97
N ALA A 12 -6.89 -6.29 10.17
CA ALA A 12 -6.48 -5.11 10.91
C ALA A 12 -5.33 -4.36 10.21
N PHE A 13 -4.44 -5.10 9.53
CA PHE A 13 -3.41 -4.48 8.69
C PHE A 13 -3.99 -3.81 7.44
N GLN A 14 -4.99 -4.42 6.79
CA GLN A 14 -5.68 -3.79 5.65
C GLN A 14 -6.42 -2.51 6.07
N ASP A 15 -7.11 -2.53 7.21
CA ASP A 15 -7.78 -1.35 7.77
C ASP A 15 -6.76 -0.24 8.10
N LEU A 16 -5.63 -0.61 8.71
CA LEU A 16 -4.53 0.31 8.98
C LEU A 16 -3.98 0.93 7.69
N ALA A 17 -3.67 0.12 6.69
CA ALA A 17 -3.14 0.59 5.41
C ALA A 17 -4.10 1.57 4.72
N CYS A 18 -5.40 1.29 4.79
CA CYS A 18 -6.45 2.20 4.31
C CYS A 18 -6.47 3.52 5.08
N ALA A 19 -6.44 3.47 6.41
CA ALA A 19 -6.41 4.67 7.25
C ALA A 19 -5.16 5.52 7.00
N VAL A 20 -3.97 4.89 6.95
CA VAL A 20 -2.69 5.53 6.63
C VAL A 20 -2.77 6.21 5.28
N THR A 21 -3.25 5.50 4.26
CA THR A 21 -3.41 6.07 2.92
C THR A 21 -4.35 7.27 2.93
N ALA A 22 -5.56 7.13 3.48
CA ALA A 22 -6.55 8.20 3.46
C ALA A 22 -6.04 9.46 4.20
N GLU A 23 -5.35 9.26 5.33
CA GLU A 23 -4.88 10.35 6.17
C GLU A 23 -3.57 10.97 5.69
N VAL A 24 -2.66 10.20 5.09
CA VAL A 24 -1.36 10.69 4.58
C VAL A 24 -1.50 11.23 3.16
N LEU A 25 -2.22 10.51 2.30
CA LEU A 25 -2.46 10.94 0.91
C LEU A 25 -3.58 11.98 0.81
N LYS A 26 -4.41 12.16 1.85
CA LYS A 26 -5.50 13.15 1.95
C LYS A 26 -6.54 13.02 0.83
N ARG A 27 -6.90 11.79 0.47
CA ARG A 27 -7.78 11.49 -0.68
C ARG A 27 -8.76 10.35 -0.37
N PRO A 28 -9.88 10.25 -1.12
CA PRO A 28 -10.81 9.13 -0.99
C PRO A 28 -10.13 7.79 -1.33
N VAL A 29 -10.27 6.83 -0.42
CA VAL A 29 -9.84 5.43 -0.63
C VAL A 29 -11.09 4.57 -0.69
N GLN A 30 -11.17 3.66 -1.67
CA GLN A 30 -12.25 2.68 -1.75
C GLN A 30 -11.66 1.27 -1.54
N MET A 31 -12.13 0.59 -0.51
CA MET A 31 -11.79 -0.82 -0.28
C MET A 31 -12.74 -1.71 -1.09
N PHE A 32 -12.20 -2.80 -1.65
CA PHE A 32 -12.96 -3.81 -2.38
C PHE A 32 -13.01 -5.09 -1.54
N LEU A 33 -14.03 -5.93 -1.73
CA LEU A 33 -14.26 -7.04 -0.83
C LEU A 33 -13.28 -8.19 -1.13
N GLY A 34 -12.74 -8.77 -0.05
CA GLY A 34 -11.83 -9.91 -0.08
C GLY A 34 -12.53 -11.22 -0.44
N SER A 35 -13.12 -11.32 -1.62
CA SER A 35 -13.30 -12.58 -2.34
C SER A 35 -13.83 -12.25 -3.75
N ASN A 36 -13.05 -12.61 -4.77
CA ASN A 36 -13.41 -12.55 -6.19
C ASN A 36 -13.29 -11.19 -6.94
N ASP A 37 -12.66 -10.16 -6.37
CA ASP A 37 -12.59 -8.81 -6.99
C ASP A 37 -11.41 -8.59 -7.96
N GLY A 38 -11.00 -9.62 -8.71
CA GLY A 38 -9.98 -9.46 -9.77
C GLY A 38 -8.58 -9.05 -9.26
N GLY A 39 -8.30 -9.30 -7.97
CA GLY A 39 -6.98 -9.13 -7.37
C GLY A 39 -6.68 -7.73 -6.82
N ARG A 40 -7.68 -6.97 -6.38
CA ARG A 40 -7.49 -5.71 -5.64
C ARG A 40 -7.94 -5.87 -4.20
N ASP A 41 -7.05 -5.62 -3.25
CA ASP A 41 -7.44 -5.50 -1.84
C ASP A 41 -7.95 -4.10 -1.49
N GLY A 42 -7.58 -3.09 -2.30
CA GLY A 42 -8.12 -1.74 -2.29
C GLY A 42 -7.84 -1.04 -3.62
N ALA A 43 -8.69 -0.10 -4.03
CA ALA A 43 -8.39 0.79 -5.14
C ALA A 43 -8.53 2.24 -4.70
N PHE A 44 -7.56 3.03 -5.13
CA PHE A 44 -7.52 4.44 -4.84
C PHE A 44 -8.10 5.22 -6.02
N LEU A 45 -9.12 6.02 -5.74
CA LEU A 45 -9.66 6.98 -6.70
C LEU A 45 -9.19 8.36 -6.28
N GLY A 46 -8.06 8.81 -6.80
CA GLY A 46 -7.55 10.11 -6.44
C GLY A 46 -6.36 10.56 -7.26
N THR A 47 -6.24 11.87 -7.42
CA THR A 47 -5.14 12.51 -8.13
C THR A 47 -3.93 12.65 -7.20
N TRP A 48 -2.73 12.35 -7.70
CA TRP A 48 -1.53 12.97 -7.13
C TRP A 48 -1.48 14.40 -7.63
N ASN A 49 -1.10 15.35 -6.77
CA ASN A 49 -0.70 16.66 -7.25
C ASN A 49 0.68 16.52 -7.88
N GLY A 50 0.74 16.03 -9.12
CA GLY A 50 1.73 16.52 -10.06
C GLY A 50 1.31 17.93 -10.51
N ASP A 51 2.27 18.72 -10.99
CA ASP A 51 2.05 20.12 -11.43
C ASP A 51 0.93 20.29 -12.49
N SER A 52 0.41 19.20 -13.06
CA SER A 52 -0.59 19.19 -14.15
C SER A 52 -2.06 19.08 -13.70
N GLY A 53 -2.37 18.77 -12.44
CA GLY A 53 -3.76 18.70 -11.96
C GLY A 53 -4.63 17.59 -12.58
N GLU A 54 -4.03 16.59 -13.25
CA GLU A 54 -4.75 15.48 -13.88
C GLU A 54 -5.27 14.45 -12.87
N THR A 55 -6.43 13.84 -13.20
CA THR A 55 -6.99 12.75 -12.38
C THR A 55 -6.50 11.40 -12.82
N ALA A 56 -5.38 10.95 -12.24
CA ALA A 56 -4.89 9.59 -12.35
C ALA A 56 -5.69 8.65 -11.42
N LYS A 57 -5.89 7.39 -11.84
CA LYS A 57 -6.38 6.32 -10.95
C LYS A 57 -5.19 5.55 -10.41
N SER A 58 -5.19 5.27 -9.12
CA SER A 58 -4.12 4.52 -8.48
C SER A 58 -4.64 3.21 -7.89
N THR A 59 -3.78 2.20 -7.82
CA THR A 59 -4.08 0.96 -7.10
C THR A 59 -3.22 0.87 -5.86
N ILE A 60 -3.81 0.40 -4.76
CA ILE A 60 -3.10 0.14 -3.52
C ILE A 60 -3.21 -1.34 -3.23
N GLN A 61 -2.07 -2.02 -3.20
CA GLN A 61 -2.00 -3.43 -2.87
C GLN A 61 -1.36 -3.62 -1.50
N CYS A 62 -2.06 -4.30 -0.61
CA CYS A 62 -1.52 -4.69 0.69
C CYS A 62 -0.86 -6.06 0.58
N ILE A 63 0.30 -6.25 1.20
CA ILE A 63 1.05 -7.51 1.17
C ILE A 63 1.48 -7.88 2.60
N GLY A 64 0.92 -8.97 3.11
CA GLY A 64 1.26 -9.48 4.44
C GLY A 64 2.61 -10.21 4.45
N LYS A 65 3.61 -9.63 5.12
CA LYS A 65 4.94 -10.23 5.37
C LYS A 65 5.44 -9.90 6.78
N PRO A 66 4.71 -10.24 7.84
CA PRO A 66 5.13 -9.95 9.21
C PRO A 66 6.49 -10.60 9.50
N GLY A 67 7.43 -9.81 10.03
CA GLY A 67 8.76 -10.29 10.43
C GLY A 67 9.71 -10.65 9.29
N ALA A 68 9.35 -10.35 8.04
CA ALA A 68 10.16 -10.65 6.86
C ALA A 68 10.30 -9.43 5.94
N ASN A 69 11.31 -9.46 5.07
CA ASN A 69 11.44 -8.45 4.01
C ASN A 69 10.60 -8.82 2.79
N LEU A 70 9.92 -7.84 2.22
CA LEU A 70 9.27 -7.98 0.93
C LEU A 70 10.31 -8.16 -0.18
N THR A 71 10.00 -9.04 -1.12
CA THR A 71 10.83 -9.33 -2.29
C THR A 71 9.96 -9.31 -3.54
N LEU A 72 10.58 -9.10 -4.70
CA LEU A 72 9.87 -9.18 -5.98
C LEU A 72 9.23 -10.56 -6.20
N ALA A 73 9.89 -11.64 -5.76
CA ALA A 73 9.35 -13.00 -5.85
C ALA A 73 8.01 -13.14 -5.10
N ALA A 74 7.84 -12.45 -3.98
CA ALA A 74 6.57 -12.43 -3.25
C ALA A 74 5.43 -11.70 -3.98
N LEU A 75 5.72 -11.01 -5.08
CA LEU A 75 4.78 -10.23 -5.89
C LEU A 75 4.55 -10.85 -7.28
N GLN A 76 4.98 -12.10 -7.51
CA GLN A 76 4.85 -12.76 -8.80
C GLN A 76 3.39 -12.84 -9.30
N ASP A 77 2.44 -13.00 -8.38
CA ASP A 77 1.00 -13.07 -8.69
C ASP A 77 0.35 -11.68 -8.81
N GLU A 78 1.04 -10.64 -8.32
CA GLU A 78 0.58 -9.26 -8.36
C GLU A 78 1.00 -8.54 -9.64
N LEU A 79 2.17 -8.89 -10.19
CA LEU A 79 2.71 -8.25 -11.39
C LEU A 79 1.77 -8.38 -12.62
N PRO A 80 1.15 -9.54 -12.93
CA PRO A 80 0.20 -9.66 -14.03
C PRO A 80 -1.09 -8.86 -13.79
N LYS A 81 -1.51 -8.72 -12.53
CA LYS A 81 -2.67 -7.90 -12.15
C LYS A 81 -2.34 -6.43 -12.40
N ALA A 82 -1.18 -5.96 -11.94
CA ALA A 82 -0.71 -4.60 -12.19
C ALA A 82 -0.69 -4.26 -13.69
N ALA A 83 -0.16 -5.17 -14.53
CA ALA A 83 -0.20 -5.01 -15.99
C ALA A 83 -1.62 -4.88 -16.55
N THR A 84 -2.55 -5.70 -16.06
CA THR A 84 -3.97 -5.66 -16.49
C THR A 84 -4.62 -4.34 -16.08
N LEU A 85 -4.35 -3.87 -14.88
CA LEU A 85 -4.89 -2.63 -14.34
C LEU A 85 -4.33 -1.39 -15.05
N ALA A 86 -3.03 -1.40 -15.35
CA ALA A 86 -2.38 -0.35 -16.12
C ALA A 86 -2.99 -0.22 -17.53
N LYS A 87 -3.20 -1.35 -18.22
CA LYS A 87 -3.86 -1.38 -19.54
C LYS A 87 -5.29 -0.82 -19.52
N GLN A 88 -5.98 -0.93 -18.38
CA GLN A 88 -7.33 -0.39 -18.19
C GLN A 88 -7.34 1.09 -17.75
N GLY A 89 -6.17 1.72 -17.56
CA GLY A 89 -6.07 3.08 -17.00
C GLY A 89 -6.51 3.15 -15.54
N LEU A 90 -6.42 2.03 -14.80
CA LEU A 90 -6.85 1.92 -13.40
C LEU A 90 -5.68 1.87 -12.42
N ALA A 91 -4.45 1.84 -12.94
CA ALA A 91 -3.22 1.85 -12.15
C ALA A 91 -2.12 2.65 -12.85
N GLU A 92 -2.34 3.95 -12.99
CA GLU A 92 -1.26 4.86 -13.41
C GLU A 92 -0.21 4.98 -12.31
N ASP A 93 -0.65 5.10 -11.06
CA ASP A 93 0.20 4.92 -9.88
C ASP A 93 -0.13 3.60 -9.19
N TYR A 94 0.90 2.87 -8.76
CA TYR A 94 0.74 1.62 -8.03
C TYR A 94 1.51 1.69 -6.72
N VAL A 95 0.77 1.66 -5.61
CA VAL A 95 1.33 1.69 -4.25
C VAL A 95 1.25 0.29 -3.66
N ILE A 96 2.39 -0.22 -3.21
CA ILE A 96 2.51 -1.51 -2.53
C ILE A 96 2.78 -1.22 -1.07
N MET A 97 1.91 -1.68 -0.18
CA MET A 97 2.05 -1.52 1.26
C MET A 97 2.29 -2.87 1.93
N THR A 98 3.23 -2.95 2.85
CA THR A 98 3.52 -4.18 3.59
C THR A 98 3.81 -3.90 5.05
N ASN A 99 3.41 -4.83 5.94
CA ASN A 99 3.83 -4.84 7.34
C ASN A 99 5.23 -5.45 7.55
N GLY A 100 5.87 -5.91 6.47
CA GLY A 100 7.25 -6.37 6.46
C GLY A 100 8.25 -5.26 6.22
N GLY A 101 9.54 -5.60 6.32
CA GLY A 101 10.62 -4.69 5.93
C GLY A 101 10.72 -4.55 4.40
N VAL A 102 11.28 -3.43 3.95
CA VAL A 102 11.61 -3.20 2.53
C VAL A 102 13.01 -2.63 2.48
N SER A 103 13.94 -3.34 1.84
CA SER A 103 15.28 -2.80 1.57
C SER A 103 15.25 -1.87 0.35
N GLY A 104 16.21 -0.96 0.25
CA GLY A 104 16.31 -0.09 -0.93
C GLY A 104 16.53 -0.86 -2.24
N GLU A 105 17.22 -2.01 -2.19
CA GLU A 105 17.36 -2.90 -3.34
C GLU A 105 16.02 -3.53 -3.73
N ALA A 106 15.25 -4.02 -2.76
CA ALA A 106 13.94 -4.60 -3.01
C ALA A 106 12.97 -3.57 -3.59
N ASP A 107 12.93 -2.36 -3.03
CA ASP A 107 12.14 -1.24 -3.56
C ASP A 107 12.49 -0.96 -5.03
N ALA A 108 13.77 -0.77 -5.35
CA ALA A 108 14.21 -0.50 -6.72
C ALA A 108 13.86 -1.63 -7.71
N GLN A 109 14.03 -2.89 -7.31
CA GLN A 109 13.70 -4.05 -8.15
C GLN A 109 12.19 -4.17 -8.38
N ILE A 110 11.39 -3.96 -7.33
CA ILE A 110 9.94 -4.03 -7.39
C ILE A 110 9.40 -2.90 -8.26
N CYS A 111 9.81 -1.65 -8.00
CA CYS A 111 9.35 -0.50 -8.76
C CYS A 111 9.68 -0.64 -10.25
N LYS A 112 10.91 -1.03 -10.58
CA LYS A 112 11.32 -1.29 -11.96
C LYS A 112 10.46 -2.36 -12.65
N ALA A 113 10.10 -3.43 -11.94
CA ALA A 113 9.27 -4.49 -12.50
C ALA A 113 7.84 -4.02 -12.79
N PHE A 114 7.22 -3.29 -11.86
CA PHE A 114 5.85 -2.77 -12.01
C PHE A 114 5.76 -1.68 -13.09
N GLU A 115 6.77 -0.81 -13.19
CA GLU A 115 6.86 0.19 -14.24
C GLU A 115 7.03 -0.46 -15.62
N ALA A 116 7.88 -1.50 -15.72
CA ALA A 116 8.01 -2.29 -16.94
C ALA A 116 6.71 -3.03 -17.32
N ALA A 117 5.82 -3.28 -16.36
CA ALA A 117 4.50 -3.87 -16.58
C ALA A 117 3.45 -2.86 -17.09
N GLY A 118 3.78 -1.56 -17.13
CA GLY A 118 2.95 -0.49 -17.69
C GLY A 118 2.40 0.52 -16.68
N VAL A 119 2.71 0.36 -15.38
CA VAL A 119 2.43 1.39 -14.37
C VAL A 119 3.33 2.61 -14.64
N LYS A 120 2.81 3.84 -14.47
CA LYS A 120 3.63 5.06 -14.67
C LYS A 120 4.55 5.33 -13.48
N THR A 121 4.04 5.13 -12.26
CA THR A 121 4.80 5.33 -11.03
C THR A 121 4.55 4.18 -10.06
N CYS A 122 5.62 3.52 -9.58
CA CYS A 122 5.52 2.55 -8.49
C CYS A 122 6.07 3.12 -7.18
N ARG A 123 5.46 2.73 -6.06
CA ARG A 123 5.94 3.07 -4.71
C ARG A 123 5.80 1.86 -3.79
N VAL A 124 6.86 1.52 -3.06
CA VAL A 124 6.81 0.50 -2.01
C VAL A 124 6.92 1.15 -0.63
N LEU A 125 5.92 0.93 0.21
CA LEU A 125 5.81 1.48 1.55
C LEU A 125 5.91 0.33 2.55
N GLY A 126 7.10 0.19 3.14
CA GLY A 126 7.40 -0.85 4.13
C GLY A 126 6.91 -0.53 5.54
N GLY A 127 7.04 -1.50 6.43
CA GLY A 127 6.59 -1.41 7.81
C GLY A 127 7.21 -0.22 8.55
N SER A 128 8.51 0.03 8.41
CA SER A 128 9.19 1.17 9.03
C SER A 128 8.60 2.53 8.63
N TRP A 129 8.19 2.67 7.37
CA TRP A 129 7.50 3.88 6.90
C TRP A 129 6.13 4.02 7.55
N ILE A 130 5.35 2.93 7.63
CA ILE A 130 4.03 2.92 8.28
C ILE A 130 4.17 3.27 9.77
N GLU A 131 5.13 2.66 10.48
CA GLU A 131 5.43 2.95 11.88
C GLU A 131 5.79 4.42 12.11
N GLN A 132 6.55 5.01 11.19
CA GLN A 132 6.85 6.45 11.22
C GLN A 132 5.56 7.28 11.07
N GLN A 133 4.68 6.95 10.12
CA GLN A 133 3.40 7.66 9.96
C GLN A 133 2.55 7.59 11.24
N LEU A 134 2.57 6.45 11.94
CA LEU A 134 1.88 6.29 13.22
C LEU A 134 2.49 7.13 14.34
N ALA A 135 3.82 7.21 14.40
CA ALA A 135 4.51 8.02 15.40
C ALA A 135 4.22 9.51 15.23
N GLU A 136 4.16 9.98 13.99
CA GLU A 136 4.04 11.40 13.66
C GLU A 136 2.58 11.88 13.57
N ASN A 137 1.60 10.98 13.41
CA ASN A 137 0.21 11.34 13.18
C ASN A 137 -0.73 10.92 14.33
N ALA A 138 -1.08 11.88 15.19
CA ALA A 138 -2.00 11.66 16.30
C ALA A 138 -3.40 11.18 15.89
N LYS A 139 -3.89 11.60 14.71
CA LYS A 139 -5.21 11.20 14.21
C LYS A 139 -5.20 9.75 13.75
N LEU A 140 -4.15 9.29 13.06
CA LEU A 140 -4.00 7.87 12.70
C LEU A 140 -4.07 6.96 13.93
N ARG A 141 -3.41 7.35 15.03
CA ARG A 141 -3.44 6.59 16.29
C ARG A 141 -4.85 6.46 16.88
N MET A 142 -5.74 7.41 16.63
CA MET A 142 -7.13 7.35 17.08
C MET A 142 -8.03 6.50 16.18
N LEU A 143 -7.65 6.29 14.91
CA LEU A 143 -8.43 5.52 13.93
C LEU A 143 -8.17 4.02 13.99
N ILE A 144 -7.12 3.58 14.68
CA ILE A 144 -6.75 2.16 14.79
C ILE A 144 -7.42 1.56 16.03
N PRO A 145 -8.01 0.35 15.94
CA PRO A 145 -8.65 -0.31 17.06
C PRO A 145 -7.72 -0.39 18.29
N ARG A 146 -8.23 0.06 19.45
CA ARG A 146 -7.52 -0.04 20.73
C ARG A 146 -7.44 -1.50 21.17
N GLY A 147 -6.26 -1.96 21.59
CA GLY A 147 -6.04 -3.32 22.10
C GLY A 147 -5.00 -4.15 21.36
N VAL A 148 -4.46 -3.67 20.23
CA VAL A 148 -3.29 -4.31 19.58
C VAL A 148 -1.97 -3.72 20.06
N TRP A 149 -1.98 -2.43 20.42
CA TRP A 149 -0.83 -1.67 20.90
C TRP A 149 -1.20 -1.01 22.22
N ASP A 150 -0.43 -1.25 23.28
CA ASP A 150 -0.52 -0.49 24.53
C ASP A 150 0.13 0.89 24.30
N TRP A 151 -0.62 1.96 24.58
CA TRP A 151 -0.23 3.35 24.32
C TRP A 151 0.42 4.01 25.53
#